data_AF-A0A355VAA0-F1
#
_entry.id   AF-A0A355VAA0-F1
#
_cell.length_a   1.000
_cell.length_b   1.000
_cell.length_c   1.000
_cell.angle_alpha   90.00
_cell.angle_beta   90.00
_cell.angle_gamma   90.00
#
_symmetry.space_group_name_H-M   'P 1'
#
loop_
_entity.id
_entity.type
_entity.pdbx_description
1 polymer ?
#
loop_
_entity_poly.entity_id
_entity_poly.type
_entity_poly.pdbx_seq_one_letter_code
_entity_poly.pdbx_strand_id
1 'polypeptide(L)'
;MKNYFCHSRLFIRLAVVSILVFFTVAGFPADVLAHGVTAGDKGFIQESSGVMIFPFIYLGAKHMVTGYDHLLFLVGVIFFLYRFKDVAVYVSLFALGHTITLLFGTLMQISVNPYLIDAIIGFSIVYKALDNLGAFQRWFGVQPDTRIATMIFGLFHGFGLATKILDYQVSPDGLVTNLIAFNVGVEIGQLLALSVILIAMGFWRRSTRFSRQAYTAQVVLMTAGFLLTGYQLTGYFVA
;
A
#
# COMPACT_ATOMS: atom_id res chain seq x y z
N MET A 1 -8.18 -30.81 23.74
CA MET A 1 -8.37 -30.38 22.34
C MET A 1 -9.87 -30.37 22.03
N LYS A 2 -10.51 -29.19 21.94
CA LYS A 2 -11.94 -29.06 21.59
C LYS A 2 -12.06 -28.67 20.12
N ASN A 3 -12.87 -29.43 19.39
CA ASN A 3 -13.19 -29.25 17.97
C ASN A 3 -13.87 -27.89 17.72
N TYR A 4 -13.20 -27.02 16.96
CA TYR A 4 -13.75 -25.78 16.43
C TYR A 4 -13.64 -25.76 14.91
N PHE A 5 -14.27 -26.72 14.22
CA PHE A 5 -14.36 -26.70 12.76
C PHE A 5 -15.78 -26.90 12.27
N CYS A 6 -16.54 -25.80 12.26
CA CYS A 6 -17.70 -25.63 11.38
C CYS A 6 -17.23 -24.89 10.11
N HIS A 7 -16.55 -25.62 9.22
CA HIS A 7 -15.84 -25.04 8.06
C HIS A 7 -16.77 -24.50 6.95
N SER A 8 -17.92 -25.13 6.71
CA SER A 8 -18.77 -24.84 5.54
C SER A 8 -19.41 -23.45 5.56
N ARG A 9 -20.03 -23.04 6.68
CA ARG A 9 -20.71 -21.73 6.77
C ARG A 9 -19.74 -20.54 6.81
N LEU A 10 -18.50 -20.76 7.26
CA LEU A 10 -17.47 -19.74 7.23
C LEU A 10 -16.94 -19.54 5.81
N PHE A 11 -16.68 -20.63 5.08
CA PHE A 11 -16.26 -20.59 3.68
C PHE A 11 -17.28 -19.88 2.78
N ILE A 12 -18.57 -20.20 2.92
CA ILE A 12 -19.63 -19.57 2.14
C ILE A 12 -19.72 -18.07 2.42
N ARG A 13 -19.58 -17.65 3.69
CA ARG A 13 -19.57 -16.22 4.05
C ARG A 13 -18.34 -15.49 3.52
N LEU A 14 -17.18 -16.13 3.55
CA LEU A 14 -15.94 -15.56 2.99
C LEU A 14 -16.03 -15.43 1.47
N ALA A 15 -16.55 -16.46 0.79
CA ALA A 15 -16.80 -16.39 -0.65
C ALA A 15 -17.77 -15.26 -1.01
N VAL A 16 -18.88 -15.12 -0.28
CA VAL A 16 -19.85 -14.03 -0.51
C VAL A 16 -19.23 -12.65 -0.26
N VAL A 17 -18.42 -12.48 0.80
CA VAL A 17 -17.73 -11.21 1.06
C VAL A 17 -16.69 -10.92 -0.02
N SER A 18 -15.88 -11.90 -0.42
CA SER A 18 -14.90 -11.75 -1.51
C SER A 18 -15.57 -11.45 -2.85
N ILE A 19 -16.73 -12.05 -3.13
CA ILE A 19 -17.55 -11.76 -4.32
C ILE A 19 -18.14 -10.36 -4.25
N LEU A 20 -18.65 -9.92 -3.10
CA LEU A 20 -19.16 -8.55 -2.93
C LEU A 20 -18.04 -7.52 -3.08
N VAL A 21 -16.86 -7.77 -2.50
CA VAL A 21 -15.66 -6.93 -2.68
C VAL A 21 -15.25 -6.88 -4.16
N PHE A 22 -15.22 -8.04 -4.83
CA PHE A 22 -14.96 -8.16 -6.27
C PHE A 22 -15.91 -7.28 -7.09
N PHE A 23 -17.22 -7.39 -6.87
CA PHE A 23 -18.21 -6.59 -7.59
C PHE A 23 -18.14 -5.10 -7.25
N THR A 24 -17.78 -4.73 -6.02
CA THR A 24 -17.58 -3.31 -5.68
C THR A 24 -16.34 -2.72 -6.32
N VAL A 25 -15.24 -3.49 -6.45
CA VAL A 25 -13.99 -3.02 -7.07
C VAL A 25 -14.09 -3.01 -8.59
N ALA A 26 -14.75 -4.00 -9.19
CA ALA A 26 -14.96 -4.10 -10.64
C ALA A 26 -15.89 -3.02 -11.22
N GLY A 27 -16.65 -2.31 -10.38
CA GLY A 27 -17.54 -1.23 -10.77
C GLY A 27 -16.90 0.16 -10.84
N PHE A 28 -15.63 0.33 -10.45
CA PHE A 28 -14.97 1.64 -10.50
C PHE A 28 -14.36 1.91 -11.88
N PRO A 29 -14.51 3.13 -12.43
CA PRO A 29 -13.96 3.49 -13.73
C PRO A 29 -12.43 3.44 -13.75
N ALA A 30 -11.86 3.15 -14.93
CA ALA A 30 -10.46 2.76 -15.10
C ALA A 30 -9.43 3.82 -14.65
N ASP A 31 -9.79 5.10 -14.71
CA ASP A 31 -8.95 6.23 -14.29
C ASP A 31 -8.87 6.39 -12.76
N VAL A 32 -9.75 5.74 -12.00
CA VAL A 32 -9.83 5.84 -10.53
C VAL A 32 -8.96 4.79 -9.83
N LEU A 33 -8.44 3.78 -10.55
CA LEU A 33 -7.80 2.60 -9.96
C LEU A 33 -6.29 2.46 -10.24
N ALA A 34 -5.72 3.24 -11.17
CA ALA A 34 -4.27 3.38 -11.25
C ALA A 34 -3.82 4.41 -10.20
N HIS A 35 -3.22 3.96 -9.10
CA HIS A 35 -2.87 4.84 -7.98
C HIS A 35 -1.71 5.78 -8.37
N GLY A 36 -2.05 6.96 -8.88
CA GLY A 36 -1.11 8.03 -9.20
C GLY A 36 -1.48 9.34 -8.50
N VAL A 37 -0.77 10.38 -8.86
CA VAL A 37 -1.13 11.77 -8.52
C VAL A 37 -2.40 12.13 -9.29
N THR A 38 -3.37 12.81 -8.66
CA THR A 38 -4.65 13.12 -9.32
C THR A 38 -4.44 13.98 -10.56
N ALA A 39 -5.34 13.94 -11.55
CA ALA A 39 -5.17 14.68 -12.80
C ALA A 39 -4.91 16.19 -12.61
N GLY A 40 -5.58 16.82 -11.62
CA GLY A 40 -5.35 18.22 -11.29
C GLY A 40 -3.98 18.47 -10.63
N ASP A 41 -3.53 17.56 -9.78
CA ASP A 41 -2.21 17.64 -9.15
C ASP A 41 -1.08 17.38 -10.18
N LYS A 42 -1.32 16.54 -11.19
CA LYS A 42 -0.39 16.30 -12.31
C LYS A 42 -0.13 17.60 -13.08
N GLY A 43 -1.18 18.34 -13.44
CA GLY A 43 -1.05 19.64 -14.11
C GLY A 43 -0.23 20.62 -13.27
N PHE A 44 -0.50 20.68 -11.96
CA PHE A 44 0.30 21.50 -11.05
C PHE A 44 1.79 21.10 -11.08
N ILE A 45 2.12 19.81 -10.98
CA ILE A 45 3.51 19.34 -11.03
C ILE A 45 4.20 19.69 -12.36
N GLN A 46 3.46 19.65 -13.47
CA GLN A 46 3.98 19.98 -14.81
C GLN A 46 4.31 21.45 -14.99
N GLU A 47 3.49 22.33 -14.41
CA GLU A 47 3.67 23.78 -14.48
C GLU A 47 4.61 24.33 -13.40
N SER A 48 5.01 23.46 -12.46
CA SER A 48 5.89 23.79 -11.34
C SER A 48 7.35 23.96 -11.79
N SER A 49 7.98 25.09 -11.48
CA SER A 49 9.43 25.29 -11.58
C SER A 49 9.99 25.89 -10.29
N GLY A 50 11.18 25.44 -9.89
CA GLY A 50 11.87 25.91 -8.69
C GLY A 50 11.44 25.16 -7.42
N VAL A 51 11.92 25.66 -6.28
CA VAL A 51 11.72 25.01 -4.98
C VAL A 51 10.35 25.38 -4.40
N MET A 52 9.49 24.37 -4.24
CA MET A 52 8.13 24.50 -3.72
C MET A 52 7.85 23.51 -2.58
N ILE A 53 8.40 23.83 -1.41
CA ILE A 53 8.40 22.93 -0.24
C ILE A 53 6.96 22.59 0.21
N PHE A 54 6.13 23.59 0.52
CA PHE A 54 4.80 23.33 1.08
C PHE A 54 3.84 22.61 0.11
N PRO A 55 3.76 22.98 -1.18
CA PRO A 55 2.93 22.24 -2.13
C PRO A 55 3.34 20.77 -2.24
N PHE A 56 4.64 20.46 -2.31
CA PHE A 56 5.10 19.08 -2.40
C PHE A 56 4.88 18.29 -1.11
N ILE A 57 5.02 18.90 0.08
CA ILE A 57 4.61 18.27 1.35
C ILE A 57 3.12 17.91 1.31
N TYR A 58 2.26 18.84 0.86
CA TYR A 58 0.82 18.57 0.76
C TYR A 58 0.53 17.46 -0.24
N LEU A 59 1.15 17.50 -1.42
CA LEU A 59 1.01 16.46 -2.45
C LEU A 59 1.45 15.09 -1.95
N GLY A 60 2.56 15.01 -1.22
CA GLY A 60 3.03 13.78 -0.60
C GLY A 60 2.06 13.24 0.44
N ALA A 61 1.54 14.10 1.32
CA ALA A 61 0.54 13.71 2.32
C ALA A 61 -0.76 13.24 1.66
N LYS A 62 -1.23 13.97 0.63
CA LYS A 62 -2.42 13.62 -0.14
C LYS A 62 -2.24 12.30 -0.87
N HIS A 63 -1.10 12.08 -1.53
CA HIS A 63 -0.76 10.83 -2.20
C HIS A 63 -0.84 9.66 -1.22
N MET A 64 -0.19 9.77 -0.06
CA MET A 64 -0.20 8.72 0.96
C MET A 64 -1.60 8.42 1.51
N VAL A 65 -2.42 9.45 1.77
CA VAL A 65 -3.76 9.26 2.36
C VAL A 65 -4.78 8.78 1.33
N THR A 66 -4.60 9.12 0.05
CA THR A 66 -5.49 8.67 -1.04
C THR A 66 -5.05 7.34 -1.67
N GLY A 67 -3.85 6.86 -1.34
CA GLY A 67 -3.32 5.57 -1.77
C GLY A 67 -3.95 4.39 -1.06
N TYR A 68 -4.93 3.77 -1.71
CA TYR A 68 -5.59 2.59 -1.18
C TYR A 68 -4.62 1.43 -0.96
N ASP A 69 -3.63 1.26 -1.82
CA ASP A 69 -2.55 0.28 -1.69
C ASP A 69 -1.73 0.48 -0.40
N HIS A 70 -1.30 1.71 -0.15
CA HIS A 70 -0.56 2.10 1.05
C HIS A 70 -1.39 1.90 2.31
N LEU A 71 -2.66 2.31 2.29
CA LEU A 71 -3.58 2.13 3.42
C LEU A 71 -3.86 0.65 3.70
N LEU A 72 -4.11 -0.16 2.67
CA LEU A 72 -4.34 -1.60 2.81
C LEU A 72 -3.08 -2.30 3.34
N PHE A 73 -1.91 -1.95 2.83
CA PHE A 73 -0.64 -2.45 3.33
C PHE A 73 -0.43 -2.08 4.81
N LEU A 74 -0.67 -0.82 5.17
CA LEU A 74 -0.56 -0.32 6.54
C LEU A 74 -1.53 -1.03 7.49
N VAL A 75 -2.78 -1.27 7.08
CA VAL A 75 -3.74 -2.10 7.83
C VAL A 75 -3.19 -3.51 8.04
N GLY A 76 -2.61 -4.12 7.01
CA GLY A 76 -1.95 -5.42 7.11
C GLY A 76 -0.80 -5.42 8.13
N VAL A 77 0.09 -4.43 8.09
CA VAL A 77 1.21 -4.32 9.05
C VAL A 77 0.73 -4.12 10.48
N ILE A 78 -0.26 -3.26 10.70
CA ILE A 78 -0.75 -2.91 12.04
C ILE A 78 -1.57 -4.03 12.68
N PHE A 79 -2.16 -4.92 11.88
CA PHE A 79 -3.18 -5.86 12.35
C PHE A 79 -2.79 -6.61 13.64
N PHE A 80 -1.53 -7.01 13.76
CA PHE A 80 -0.98 -7.71 14.92
C PHE A 80 0.04 -6.91 15.75
N LEU A 81 0.32 -5.65 15.39
CA LEU A 81 1.19 -4.77 16.18
C LEU A 81 0.37 -4.02 17.24
N TYR A 82 0.87 -4.02 18.48
CA TYR A 82 0.19 -3.42 19.63
C TYR A 82 0.90 -2.18 20.18
N ARG A 83 2.21 -2.06 19.96
CA ARG A 83 3.00 -0.95 20.49
C ARG A 83 3.31 0.05 19.38
N PHE A 84 3.07 1.32 19.67
CA PHE A 84 3.36 2.42 18.75
C PHE A 84 4.81 2.41 18.25
N LYS A 85 5.77 2.10 19.15
CA LYS A 85 7.20 1.99 18.79
C LYS A 85 7.46 0.94 17.72
N ASP A 86 6.83 -0.23 17.82
CA ASP A 86 7.02 -1.30 16.85
C ASP A 86 6.47 -0.88 15.50
N VAL A 87 5.30 -0.22 15.48
CA VAL A 87 4.69 0.25 14.23
C VAL A 87 5.49 1.37 13.59
N ALA A 88 6.01 2.31 14.38
CA ALA A 88 6.88 3.38 13.88
C ALA A 88 8.10 2.82 13.15
N VAL A 89 8.70 1.73 13.64
CA VAL A 89 9.82 1.06 12.94
C VAL A 89 9.40 0.58 11.55
N TYR A 90 8.25 -0.09 11.40
CA TYR A 90 7.81 -0.53 10.06
C TYR A 90 7.50 0.64 9.13
N VAL A 91 6.88 1.70 9.65
CA VAL A 91 6.61 2.92 8.89
C VAL A 91 7.91 3.54 8.39
N SER A 92 8.89 3.71 9.27
CA SER A 92 10.20 4.27 8.89
C SER A 92 10.95 3.37 7.91
N LEU A 93 10.89 2.05 8.06
CA LEU A 93 11.51 1.12 7.11
C LEU A 93 10.87 1.22 5.72
N PHE A 94 9.54 1.29 5.66
CA PHE A 94 8.82 1.50 4.40
C PHE A 94 9.21 2.84 3.75
N ALA A 95 9.16 3.93 4.53
CA ALA A 95 9.49 5.27 4.06
C ALA A 95 10.95 5.39 3.60
N LEU A 96 11.88 4.69 4.27
CA LEU A 96 13.27 4.63 3.85
C LEU A 96 13.41 3.97 2.48
N GLY A 97 12.83 2.78 2.28
CA GLY A 97 12.86 2.08 1.00
C GLY A 97 12.20 2.89 -0.11
N HIS A 98 11.05 3.49 0.20
CA HIS A 98 10.34 4.39 -0.70
C HIS A 98 11.21 5.57 -1.14
N THR A 99 11.82 6.26 -0.20
CA THR A 99 12.67 7.42 -0.48
C THR A 99 13.88 7.05 -1.35
N ILE A 100 14.54 5.92 -1.04
CA ILE A 100 15.72 5.45 -1.78
C ILE A 100 15.39 5.28 -3.26
N THR A 101 14.34 4.52 -3.57
CA THR A 101 13.99 4.19 -4.96
C THR A 101 13.27 5.32 -5.68
N LEU A 102 12.52 6.17 -4.97
CA LEU A 102 11.94 7.37 -5.53
C LEU A 102 13.02 8.30 -6.07
N LEU A 103 13.99 8.65 -5.22
CA LEU A 103 15.08 9.54 -5.59
C LEU A 103 15.98 8.89 -6.64
N PHE A 104 16.39 7.63 -6.41
CA PHE A 104 17.28 6.93 -7.35
C PHE A 104 16.64 6.75 -8.73
N GLY A 105 15.41 6.25 -8.80
CA GLY A 105 14.70 6.03 -10.06
C GLY A 105 14.48 7.32 -10.83
N THR A 106 14.09 8.39 -10.13
CA THR A 106 13.87 9.70 -10.77
C THR A 106 15.18 10.33 -11.25
N LEU A 107 16.23 10.32 -10.43
CA LEU A 107 17.52 10.96 -10.77
C LEU A 107 18.30 10.21 -11.85
N MET A 108 18.24 8.88 -11.84
CA MET A 108 18.89 8.04 -12.84
C MET A 108 18.03 7.83 -14.09
N GLN A 109 16.83 8.42 -14.13
CA GLN A 109 15.86 8.27 -15.23
C GLN A 109 15.56 6.81 -15.56
N ILE A 110 15.49 5.97 -14.52
CA ILE A 110 15.16 4.55 -14.69
C ILE A 110 13.65 4.41 -14.55
N SER A 111 12.99 4.04 -15.66
CA SER A 111 11.57 3.72 -15.68
C SER A 111 11.34 2.23 -15.96
N VAL A 112 10.28 1.69 -15.38
CA VAL A 112 9.73 0.37 -15.70
C VAL A 112 8.26 0.54 -16.01
N ASN A 113 7.62 -0.44 -16.65
CA ASN A 113 6.19 -0.34 -16.93
C ASN A 113 5.38 -0.12 -15.63
N PRO A 114 4.58 0.97 -15.51
CA PRO A 114 3.81 1.28 -14.31
C PRO A 114 2.85 0.17 -13.89
N TYR A 115 2.23 -0.51 -14.85
CA TYR A 115 1.31 -1.62 -14.57
C TYR A 115 2.03 -2.81 -13.91
N LEU A 116 3.26 -3.12 -14.33
CA LEU A 116 4.01 -4.23 -13.72
C LEU A 116 4.43 -3.91 -12.28
N ILE A 117 4.87 -2.68 -12.02
CA ILE A 117 5.25 -2.27 -10.66
C ILE A 117 4.00 -2.18 -9.76
N ASP A 118 2.91 -1.58 -10.23
CA ASP A 118 1.66 -1.50 -9.48
C ASP A 118 1.07 -2.91 -9.21
N ALA A 119 1.26 -3.88 -10.12
CA ALA A 119 0.88 -5.28 -9.88
C ALA A 119 1.68 -5.92 -8.74
N ILE A 120 3.00 -5.66 -8.67
CA ILE A 120 3.87 -6.12 -7.57
C ILE A 120 3.46 -5.45 -6.26
N ILE A 121 3.13 -4.16 -6.29
CA ILE A 121 2.61 -3.41 -5.14
C ILE A 121 1.31 -4.05 -4.65
N GLY A 122 0.34 -4.33 -5.52
CA GLY A 122 -0.88 -5.06 -5.15
C GLY A 122 -0.58 -6.45 -4.54
N PHE A 123 0.43 -7.13 -5.06
CA PHE A 123 0.81 -8.45 -4.58
C PHE A 123 1.47 -8.40 -3.19
N SER A 124 2.13 -7.29 -2.84
CA SER A 124 2.65 -7.08 -1.49
C SER A 124 1.56 -7.14 -0.40
N ILE A 125 0.34 -6.73 -0.73
CA ILE A 125 -0.83 -6.81 0.16
C ILE A 125 -1.21 -8.28 0.39
N VAL A 126 -1.21 -9.09 -0.68
CA VAL A 126 -1.44 -10.55 -0.60
C VAL A 126 -0.37 -11.19 0.28
N TYR A 127 0.90 -10.88 0.02
CA TYR A 127 2.01 -11.36 0.83
C TYR A 127 1.80 -11.03 2.32
N LYS A 128 1.46 -9.77 2.63
CA LYS A 128 1.29 -9.35 4.02
C LYS A 128 0.10 -10.03 4.68
N ALA A 129 -0.97 -10.28 3.93
CA ALA A 129 -2.12 -11.02 4.44
C ALA A 129 -1.75 -12.48 4.79
N LEU A 130 -0.95 -13.14 3.94
CA LEU A 130 -0.45 -14.50 4.17
C LEU A 130 0.52 -14.59 5.35
N ASP A 131 1.45 -13.63 5.44
CA ASP A 131 2.40 -13.48 6.54
C ASP A 131 1.67 -13.40 7.89
N ASN A 132 0.66 -12.54 7.98
CA ASN A 132 -0.21 -12.38 9.13
C ASN A 132 -1.01 -13.63 9.51
N LEU A 133 -1.31 -14.51 8.55
CA LEU A 133 -2.00 -15.78 8.78
C LEU A 133 -1.03 -16.91 9.18
N GLY A 134 0.28 -16.65 9.23
CA GLY A 134 1.30 -17.67 9.48
C GLY A 134 1.40 -18.70 8.37
N ALA A 135 0.98 -18.34 7.15
CA ALA A 135 0.94 -19.27 6.01
C ALA A 135 2.35 -19.77 5.65
N PHE A 136 3.36 -18.89 5.65
CA PHE A 136 4.73 -19.24 5.31
C PHE A 136 5.33 -20.27 6.28
N GLN A 137 5.15 -20.09 7.59
CA GLN A 137 5.58 -21.08 8.58
C GLN A 137 4.88 -22.44 8.38
N ARG A 138 3.60 -22.44 8.00
CA ARG A 138 2.82 -23.68 7.81
C ARG A 138 3.16 -24.41 6.52
N TRP A 139 3.45 -23.68 5.44
CA TRP A 139 3.72 -24.25 4.12
C TRP A 139 5.19 -24.62 3.93
N PHE A 140 6.10 -23.81 4.46
CA PHE A 140 7.53 -23.92 4.20
C PHE A 140 8.39 -24.10 5.46
N GLY A 141 7.79 -24.06 6.66
CA GLY A 141 8.54 -24.19 7.92
C GLY A 141 9.37 -22.97 8.32
N VAL A 142 9.28 -21.87 7.56
CA VAL A 142 10.05 -20.63 7.75
C VAL A 142 9.11 -19.43 7.77
N GLN A 143 9.32 -18.51 8.71
CA GLN A 143 8.65 -17.21 8.74
C GLN A 143 9.62 -16.13 8.24
N PRO A 144 9.30 -15.42 7.14
CA PRO A 144 10.10 -14.32 6.66
C PRO A 144 10.20 -13.17 7.69
N ASP A 145 11.32 -12.44 7.66
CA ASP A 145 11.45 -11.22 8.46
C ASP A 145 10.54 -10.12 7.86
N THR A 146 9.54 -9.74 8.63
CA THR A 146 8.54 -8.75 8.25
C THR A 146 9.11 -7.34 8.07
N ARG A 147 10.23 -7.01 8.75
CA ARG A 147 10.92 -5.73 8.64
C ARG A 147 11.61 -5.62 7.29
N ILE A 148 12.32 -6.69 6.90
CA ILE A 148 12.98 -6.78 5.60
C ILE A 148 11.94 -6.73 4.49
N ALA A 149 10.85 -7.50 4.60
CA ALA A 149 9.77 -7.46 3.62
C ALA A 149 9.17 -6.06 3.48
N THR A 150 8.93 -5.37 4.60
CA THR A 150 8.37 -4.00 4.61
C THR A 150 9.30 -2.99 3.91
N MET A 151 10.62 -3.08 4.15
CA MET A 151 11.61 -2.30 3.42
C MET A 151 11.55 -2.57 1.91
N ILE A 152 11.53 -3.85 1.52
CA ILE A 152 11.46 -4.27 0.11
C ILE A 152 10.20 -3.74 -0.56
N PHE A 153 9.05 -3.79 0.11
CA PHE A 153 7.83 -3.21 -0.44
C PHE A 153 7.92 -1.70 -0.57
N GLY A 154 8.54 -1.02 0.39
CA GLY A 154 8.88 0.40 0.26
C GLY A 154 9.68 0.69 -1.02
N LEU A 155 10.69 -0.13 -1.34
CA LEU A 155 11.46 -0.01 -2.58
C LEU A 155 10.56 -0.09 -3.84
N PHE A 156 9.64 -1.05 -3.89
CA PHE A 156 8.73 -1.16 -5.05
C PHE A 156 7.77 0.03 -5.15
N HIS A 157 7.24 0.53 -4.03
CA HIS A 157 6.33 1.68 -4.02
C HIS A 157 7.04 2.96 -4.47
N GLY A 158 8.23 3.24 -3.93
CA GLY A 158 9.00 4.42 -4.32
C GLY A 158 9.39 4.40 -5.79
N PHE A 159 9.73 3.22 -6.32
CA PHE A 159 10.04 3.05 -7.73
C PHE A 159 8.82 3.19 -8.65
N GLY A 160 7.64 2.74 -8.20
CA GLY A 160 6.38 2.95 -8.91
C GLY A 160 6.04 4.43 -9.06
N LEU A 161 6.23 5.21 -7.98
CA LEU A 161 6.05 6.66 -8.04
C LEU A 161 7.13 7.33 -8.90
N ALA A 162 8.40 6.91 -8.82
CA ALA A 162 9.48 7.46 -9.66
C ALA A 162 9.14 7.36 -11.14
N THR A 163 8.65 6.19 -11.57
CA THR A 163 8.21 5.96 -12.96
C THR A 163 7.15 6.97 -13.38
N LYS A 164 6.14 7.20 -12.54
CA LYS A 164 5.05 8.17 -12.84
C LYS A 164 5.56 9.62 -12.86
N ILE A 165 6.51 9.97 -11.99
CA ILE A 165 7.13 11.31 -11.99
C ILE A 165 7.89 11.54 -13.29
N LEU A 166 8.62 10.54 -13.80
CA LEU A 166 9.30 10.64 -15.09
C LEU A 166 8.30 10.87 -16.23
N ASP A 167 7.15 10.18 -16.21
CA ASP A 167 6.08 10.38 -17.19
C ASP A 167 5.44 11.78 -17.13
N TYR A 168 5.57 12.48 -16.01
CA TYR A 168 5.03 13.83 -15.84
C TYR A 168 5.92 14.92 -16.42
N GLN A 169 7.17 14.63 -16.84
CA GLN A 169 8.09 15.64 -17.38
C GLN A 169 8.30 16.84 -16.44
N VAL A 170 8.51 16.56 -15.15
CA VAL A 170 8.69 17.59 -14.12
C VAL A 170 9.94 18.43 -14.40
N SER A 171 9.87 19.73 -14.11
CA SER A 171 11.03 20.62 -14.21
C SER A 171 12.21 20.10 -13.37
N PRO A 172 13.44 20.06 -13.91
CA PRO A 172 14.62 19.70 -13.13
C PRO A 172 14.97 20.77 -12.08
N ASP A 173 14.48 22.00 -12.24
CA ASP A 173 14.70 23.09 -11.32
C ASP A 173 13.95 22.85 -9.98
N GLY A 174 14.71 22.70 -8.89
CA GLY A 174 14.18 22.39 -7.56
C GLY A 174 13.74 20.94 -7.34
N LEU A 175 13.91 20.05 -8.34
CA LEU A 175 13.39 18.67 -8.32
C LEU A 175 13.76 17.90 -7.06
N VAL A 176 15.05 17.84 -6.70
CA VAL A 176 15.52 17.06 -5.54
C VAL A 176 14.86 17.57 -4.25
N THR A 177 14.85 18.88 -4.04
CA THR A 177 14.25 19.51 -2.86
C THR A 177 12.75 19.23 -2.80
N ASN A 178 12.06 19.30 -3.95
CA ASN A 178 10.65 19.02 -4.06
C ASN A 178 10.33 17.54 -3.78
N LEU A 179 11.16 16.59 -4.23
CA LEU A 179 11.01 15.17 -3.92
C LEU A 179 11.28 14.85 -2.44
N ILE A 180 12.25 15.53 -1.82
CA ILE A 180 12.48 15.43 -0.37
C ILE A 180 11.27 15.98 0.39
N ALA A 181 10.75 17.14 0.01
CA ALA A 181 9.55 17.73 0.58
C ALA A 181 8.33 16.81 0.41
N PHE A 182 8.19 16.17 -0.75
CA PHE A 182 7.17 15.17 -1.00
C PHE A 182 7.28 13.98 -0.03
N ASN A 183 8.48 13.42 0.17
CA ASN A 183 8.67 12.31 1.11
C ASN A 183 8.36 12.70 2.56
N VAL A 184 8.70 13.93 2.98
CA VAL A 184 8.26 14.45 4.29
C VAL A 184 6.74 14.48 4.38
N GLY A 185 6.06 14.90 3.31
CA GLY A 185 4.62 14.81 3.17
C GLY A 185 4.08 13.39 3.32
N VAL A 186 4.68 12.41 2.62
CA VAL A 186 4.31 11.00 2.69
C VAL A 186 4.43 10.48 4.13
N GLU A 187 5.54 10.77 4.81
CA GLU A 187 5.75 10.33 6.19
C GLU A 187 4.70 10.94 7.15
N ILE A 188 4.37 12.23 6.98
CA ILE A 188 3.29 12.89 7.74
C ILE A 188 1.94 12.20 7.46
N GLY A 189 1.60 11.99 6.19
CA GLY A 189 0.36 11.31 5.79
C GLY A 189 0.27 9.90 6.37
N GLN A 190 1.38 9.17 6.39
CA GLN A 190 1.46 7.80 6.91
C GLN A 190 1.29 7.77 8.43
N LEU A 191 1.91 8.70 9.17
CA LEU A 191 1.73 8.81 10.61
C LEU A 191 0.30 9.21 11.01
N LEU A 192 -0.35 10.07 10.23
CA LEU A 192 -1.75 10.43 10.43
C LEU A 192 -2.68 9.25 10.17
N ALA A 193 -2.54 8.59 9.03
CA ALA A 193 -3.32 7.40 8.68
C ALA A 193 -3.12 6.29 9.71
N LEU A 194 -1.87 6.05 10.13
CA LEU A 194 -1.49 5.12 11.18
C LEU A 194 -2.26 5.41 12.48
N SER A 195 -2.25 6.67 12.93
CA SER A 195 -2.87 7.07 14.20
C SER A 195 -4.37 6.75 14.19
N VAL A 196 -5.05 7.06 13.08
CA VAL A 196 -6.48 6.78 12.90
C VAL A 196 -6.74 5.27 12.90
N ILE A 197 -5.97 4.49 12.14
CA ILE A 197 -6.12 3.03 12.04
C ILE A 197 -5.85 2.37 13.40
N LEU A 198 -4.82 2.78 14.13
CA LEU A 198 -4.50 2.24 15.46
C LEU A 198 -5.62 2.49 16.47
N ILE A 199 -6.22 3.68 16.46
CA ILE A 199 -7.37 4.00 17.33
C ILE A 199 -8.54 3.08 16.98
N ALA A 200 -8.89 2.96 15.70
CA ALA A 200 -9.98 2.10 15.25
C ALA A 200 -9.74 0.62 15.63
N MET A 201 -8.53 0.11 15.39
CA MET A 201 -8.10 -1.23 15.77
C MET A 201 -8.14 -1.43 17.29
N GLY A 202 -7.76 -0.42 18.07
CA GLY A 202 -7.81 -0.45 19.53
C GLY A 202 -9.23 -0.67 20.07
N PHE A 203 -10.23 -0.04 19.46
CA PHE A 203 -11.65 -0.30 19.79
C PHE A 203 -12.10 -1.68 19.30
N TRP A 204 -11.77 -2.04 18.06
CA TRP A 204 -12.21 -3.29 17.46
C TRP A 204 -11.68 -4.53 18.20
N ARG A 205 -10.43 -4.47 18.68
CA ARG A 205 -9.78 -5.52 19.48
C ARG A 205 -10.49 -5.84 20.80
N ARG A 206 -11.33 -4.94 21.32
CA ARG A 206 -12.14 -5.19 22.54
C ARG A 206 -13.31 -6.15 22.29
N SER A 207 -13.62 -6.47 21.03
CA SER A 207 -14.69 -7.40 20.69
C SER A 207 -14.34 -8.85 21.06
N THR A 208 -15.27 -9.56 21.70
CA THR A 208 -15.13 -10.99 22.00
C THR A 208 -15.02 -11.88 20.75
N ARG A 209 -15.35 -11.35 19.57
CA ARG A 209 -15.26 -12.04 18.28
C ARG A 209 -14.03 -11.65 17.45
N PHE A 210 -13.08 -10.90 18.03
CA PHE A 210 -11.93 -10.36 17.32
C PHE A 210 -11.17 -11.43 16.53
N SER A 211 -10.86 -12.60 17.11
CA SER A 211 -10.09 -13.63 16.40
C SER A 211 -10.75 -14.14 15.12
N ARG A 212 -12.08 -14.26 15.09
CA ARG A 212 -12.81 -14.69 13.88
C ARG A 212 -12.93 -13.56 12.86
N GLN A 213 -13.09 -12.34 13.34
CA GLN A 213 -13.14 -11.14 12.51
C GLN A 213 -11.77 -10.84 11.89
N ALA A 214 -10.69 -11.09 12.63
CA ALA A 214 -9.31 -10.96 12.18
C ALA A 214 -9.01 -11.87 10.99
N TYR A 215 -9.34 -13.16 11.11
CA TYR A 215 -9.19 -14.08 9.99
C TYR A 215 -9.97 -13.60 8.75
N THR A 216 -11.22 -13.16 8.95
CA THR A 216 -12.05 -12.63 7.86
C THR A 216 -11.43 -11.40 7.21
N ALA A 217 -10.90 -10.48 8.02
CA ALA A 217 -10.23 -9.27 7.54
C ALA A 217 -9.00 -9.59 6.71
N GLN A 218 -8.19 -10.58 7.11
CA GLN A 218 -7.03 -11.02 6.34
C GLN A 218 -7.44 -11.63 5.00
N VAL A 219 -8.52 -12.40 4.94
CA VAL A 219 -9.04 -12.94 3.68
C VAL A 219 -9.55 -11.83 2.76
N VAL A 220 -10.24 -10.83 3.31
CA VAL A 220 -10.67 -9.64 2.55
C VAL A 220 -9.46 -8.88 2.01
N LEU A 221 -8.45 -8.62 2.86
CA LEU A 221 -7.22 -7.95 2.47
C LEU A 221 -6.48 -8.70 1.35
N MET A 222 -6.37 -10.01 1.48
CA MET A 222 -5.76 -10.88 0.47
C MET A 222 -6.55 -10.84 -0.85
N THR A 223 -7.89 -10.87 -0.78
CA THR A 223 -8.76 -10.76 -1.96
C THR A 223 -8.54 -9.42 -2.66
N ALA A 224 -8.53 -8.32 -1.91
CA ALA A 224 -8.28 -6.98 -2.44
C ALA A 224 -6.90 -6.89 -3.12
N GLY A 225 -5.85 -7.45 -2.50
CA GLY A 225 -4.52 -7.52 -3.10
C GLY A 225 -4.51 -8.28 -4.43
N PHE A 226 -5.12 -9.45 -4.51
CA PHE A 226 -5.23 -10.20 -5.76
C PHE A 226 -6.02 -9.45 -6.83
N LEU A 227 -7.07 -8.74 -6.45
CA LEU A 227 -7.86 -7.93 -7.38
C LEU A 227 -7.03 -6.78 -7.96
N LEU A 228 -6.31 -6.06 -7.11
CA LEU A 228 -5.43 -4.97 -7.55
C LEU A 228 -4.33 -5.51 -8.48
N THR A 229 -3.66 -6.61 -8.12
CA THR A 229 -2.67 -7.26 -8.99
C THR A 229 -3.28 -7.68 -10.33
N GLY A 230 -4.43 -8.37 -10.31
CA GLY A 230 -5.09 -8.84 -11.52
C GLY A 230 -5.54 -7.69 -12.42
N TYR A 231 -6.03 -6.59 -11.84
CA TYR A 231 -6.40 -5.38 -12.56
C TYR A 231 -5.20 -4.78 -13.29
N GLN A 232 -4.08 -4.62 -12.60
CA GLN A 232 -2.87 -4.05 -13.18
C GLN A 232 -2.25 -4.94 -14.26
N LEU A 233 -2.21 -6.26 -14.05
CA LEU A 233 -1.76 -7.21 -15.07
C LEU A 233 -2.68 -7.22 -16.30
N THR A 234 -3.99 -7.11 -16.10
CA THR A 234 -4.94 -7.00 -17.23
C THR A 234 -4.69 -5.70 -18.01
N GLY A 235 -4.49 -4.59 -17.31
CA GLY A 235 -4.08 -3.31 -17.90
C GLY A 235 -2.82 -3.45 -18.75
N TYR A 236 -1.80 -4.17 -18.25
CA TYR A 236 -0.56 -4.42 -18.99
C TYR A 236 -0.76 -5.17 -20.32
N PHE A 237 -1.68 -6.15 -20.38
CA PHE A 237 -1.91 -6.94 -21.60
C PHE A 237 -2.86 -6.30 -22.60
N VAL A 238 -3.65 -5.31 -22.17
CA VAL A 238 -4.68 -4.65 -22.99
C VAL A 238 -4.26 -3.25 -23.45
N ALA A 239 -3.29 -2.62 -22.76
CA ALA A 239 -2.75 -1.30 -23.09
C ALA A 239 -1.81 -1.28 -24.31
#